data_AF-A0A970RAA1-F1
#
_entry.id   AF-A0A970RAA1-F1
#
_cell.length_a   1.000
_cell.length_b   1.000
_cell.length_c   1.000
_cell.angle_alpha   90.00
_cell.angle_beta   90.00
_cell.angle_gamma   90.00
#
_symmetry.space_group_name_H-M   'P 1'
#
loop_
_entity.id
_entity.type
_entity.pdbx_description
1 polymer ?
#
loop_
_entity_poly.entity_id
_entity_poly.type
_entity_poly.pdbx_seq_one_letter_code
_entity_poly.pdbx_strand_id
1 'polypeptide(L)'
;MDGTSLTPEREKLNALRQLLPEAFSEGKIDWEKLKATLGEDVNFANERYVLNWAGKSEAFKVLQTPTSKSLIPAKEESVNFDETENIFIEGENLEVLKVLQKSYFGKVKMIYIDPPYNTGNDSFIYPDKFSESKADYEKRVGDKDEEGYMTKDGMFKRNSKENGQYH
;
A
#
# COMPACT_ATOMS: atom_id res chain seq x y z
N MET A 1 6.04 -21.58 35.35
CA MET A 1 4.97 -20.57 35.55
C MET A 1 5.67 -19.40 36.21
N ASP A 2 6.06 -18.43 35.40
CA ASP A 2 7.02 -17.42 35.85
C ASP A 2 6.20 -16.28 36.44
N GLY A 3 5.96 -16.35 37.74
CA GLY A 3 5.08 -15.51 38.56
C GLY A 3 5.54 -14.05 38.66
N THR A 4 5.67 -13.39 37.52
CA THR A 4 5.90 -11.95 37.43
C THR A 4 4.58 -11.27 37.12
N SER A 5 4.22 -10.28 37.96
CA SER A 5 3.07 -9.41 37.71
C SER A 5 3.20 -8.76 36.34
N LEU A 6 2.13 -8.79 35.54
CA LEU A 6 2.08 -8.03 34.29
C LEU A 6 2.12 -6.56 34.65
N THR A 7 3.20 -5.89 34.27
CA THR A 7 3.30 -4.46 34.50
C THR A 7 2.29 -3.75 33.56
N PRO A 8 1.71 -2.61 33.98
CA PRO A 8 0.77 -1.85 33.13
C PRO A 8 1.32 -1.52 31.75
N GLU A 9 2.66 -1.41 31.62
CA GLU A 9 3.35 -1.19 30.36
C GLU A 9 3.27 -2.42 29.44
N ARG A 10 3.43 -3.64 29.99
CA ARG A 10 3.32 -4.89 29.23
C ARG A 10 1.90 -5.13 28.72
N GLU A 11 0.89 -4.80 29.51
CA GLU A 11 -0.51 -4.89 29.08
C GLU A 11 -0.80 -3.92 27.93
N LYS A 12 -0.37 -2.66 28.04
CA LYS A 12 -0.49 -1.66 26.98
C LYS A 12 0.24 -2.07 25.70
N LEU A 13 1.45 -2.61 25.82
CA LEU A 13 2.22 -3.12 24.69
C LEU A 13 1.52 -4.30 24.00
N ASN A 14 0.94 -5.22 24.77
CA ASN A 14 0.19 -6.34 24.21
C ASN A 14 -1.08 -5.88 23.50
N ALA A 15 -1.81 -4.92 24.08
CA ALA A 15 -2.99 -4.33 23.43
C ALA A 15 -2.60 -3.59 22.13
N LEU A 16 -1.53 -2.80 22.14
CA LEU A 16 -1.03 -2.12 20.95
C LEU A 16 -0.62 -3.13 19.87
N ARG A 17 0.01 -4.25 20.27
CA ARG A 17 0.42 -5.31 19.34
C ARG A 17 -0.77 -6.05 18.72
N GLN A 18 -1.89 -6.16 19.44
CA GLN A 18 -3.13 -6.71 18.89
C GLN A 18 -3.78 -5.77 17.87
N LEU A 19 -3.70 -4.46 18.10
CA LEU A 19 -4.32 -3.45 17.24
C LEU A 19 -3.48 -3.12 16.01
N LEU A 20 -2.15 -3.02 16.16
CA LEU A 20 -1.21 -2.55 15.14
C LEU A 20 0.01 -3.51 15.09
N PRO A 21 -0.16 -4.77 14.68
CA PRO A 21 0.93 -5.74 14.64
C PRO A 21 2.09 -5.30 13.73
N GLU A 22 1.80 -4.56 12.66
CA GLU A 22 2.76 -4.01 11.71
C GLU A 22 3.69 -2.95 12.31
N ALA A 23 3.28 -2.31 13.42
CA ALA A 23 4.10 -1.34 14.14
C ALA A 23 5.18 -1.99 15.03
N PHE A 24 5.25 -3.33 15.07
CA PHE A 24 6.24 -4.06 15.87
C PHE A 24 7.27 -4.77 14.99
N SER A 25 8.54 -4.74 15.41
CA SER A 25 9.63 -5.52 14.80
C SER A 25 10.46 -6.16 15.92
N GLU A 26 10.74 -7.47 15.80
CA GLU A 26 11.52 -8.23 16.79
C GLU A 26 10.99 -8.09 18.25
N GLY A 27 9.67 -7.93 18.41
CA GLY A 27 9.04 -7.81 19.72
C GLY A 27 9.15 -6.43 20.38
N LYS A 28 9.70 -5.42 19.69
CA LYS A 28 9.72 -4.01 20.12
C LYS A 28 8.90 -3.14 19.17
N ILE A 29 8.41 -2.00 19.66
CA ILE A 29 7.74 -1.01 18.81
C ILE A 29 8.78 -0.43 17.84
N ASP A 30 8.43 -0.44 16.55
CA ASP A 30 9.11 0.29 15.49
C ASP A 30 8.38 1.63 15.31
N TRP A 31 8.99 2.71 15.81
CA TRP A 31 8.38 4.03 15.79
C TRP A 31 8.17 4.58 14.38
N GLU A 32 9.02 4.22 13.41
CA GLU A 32 8.85 4.64 12.03
C GLU A 32 7.67 3.92 11.39
N LYS A 33 7.53 2.61 11.62
CA LYS A 33 6.35 1.87 11.17
C LYS A 33 5.07 2.34 11.85
N LEU A 34 5.10 2.61 13.16
CA LEU A 34 3.95 3.14 13.88
C LEU A 34 3.49 4.48 13.27
N LYS A 35 4.44 5.39 13.01
CA LYS A 35 4.17 6.67 12.34
C LYS A 35 3.58 6.47 10.94
N ALA A 36 4.14 5.56 10.14
CA ALA A 36 3.61 5.24 8.82
C ALA A 36 2.19 4.64 8.87
N THR A 37 1.94 3.73 9.82
CA THR A 37 0.60 3.17 10.06
C THR A 37 -0.41 4.25 10.45
N LEU A 38 0.02 5.26 11.20
CA LEU A 38 -0.78 6.41 11.60
C LEU A 38 -0.86 7.51 10.51
N GLY A 39 -0.25 7.29 9.34
CA GLY A 39 -0.37 8.17 8.17
C GLY A 39 0.68 9.28 8.07
N GLU A 40 1.75 9.26 8.86
CA GLU A 40 2.89 10.16 8.67
C GLU A 40 3.77 9.70 7.50
N ASP A 41 4.25 10.64 6.69
CA ASP A 41 5.21 10.38 5.60
C ASP A 41 6.60 10.16 6.23
N VAL A 42 7.01 8.90 6.43
CA VAL A 42 8.27 8.55 7.09
C VAL A 42 9.31 8.09 6.05
N ASN A 43 10.43 8.79 5.99
CA ASN A 43 11.61 8.34 5.27
C ASN A 43 12.37 7.31 6.12
N PHE A 44 12.30 6.04 5.73
CA PHE A 44 13.05 4.94 6.35
C PHE A 44 14.54 5.04 5.98
N ALA A 45 15.27 5.94 6.64
CA ALA A 45 16.65 6.27 6.28
C ALA A 45 17.71 5.36 6.92
N ASN A 46 17.39 4.60 7.98
CA ASN A 46 18.37 3.77 8.69
C ASN A 46 17.89 2.33 8.89
N GLU A 47 18.51 1.43 8.13
CA GLU A 47 18.77 0.02 8.44
C GLU A 47 17.63 -0.82 9.04
N ARG A 48 16.72 -1.29 8.18
CA ARG A 48 16.11 -2.63 8.27
C ARG A 48 15.97 -3.16 6.85
N TYR A 49 16.22 -4.44 6.60
CA TYR A 49 15.99 -5.04 5.28
C TYR A 49 14.52 -4.86 4.90
N VAL A 50 14.24 -3.86 4.06
CA VAL A 50 12.91 -3.50 3.60
C VAL A 50 12.92 -3.59 2.09
N LEU A 51 12.01 -4.37 1.52
CA LEU A 51 11.77 -4.35 0.07
C LEU A 51 11.18 -2.98 -0.27
N ASN A 52 11.91 -2.17 -1.04
CA ASN A 52 11.44 -0.90 -1.57
C ASN A 52 11.30 -1.02 -3.09
N TRP A 53 10.19 -0.49 -3.61
CA TRP A 53 9.86 -0.46 -5.03
C TRP A 53 9.14 0.85 -5.35
N ALA A 54 9.19 1.27 -6.62
CA ALA A 54 8.46 2.44 -7.09
C ALA A 54 6.95 2.24 -6.89
N GLY A 55 6.23 3.23 -6.38
CA GLY A 55 4.79 3.12 -6.12
C GLY A 55 4.41 2.52 -4.76
N LYS A 56 5.38 2.15 -3.91
CA LYS A 56 5.11 1.55 -2.60
C LYS A 56 4.31 2.50 -1.70
N SER A 57 4.71 3.76 -1.60
CA SER A 57 4.03 4.76 -0.76
C SER A 57 2.61 5.05 -1.26
N GLU A 58 2.42 5.10 -2.58
CA GLU A 58 1.12 5.24 -3.22
C GLU A 58 0.21 4.05 -2.91
N ALA A 59 0.74 2.81 -2.98
CA ALA A 59 -0.01 1.62 -2.61
C ALA A 59 -0.52 1.66 -1.16
N PHE A 60 0.32 2.12 -0.22
CA PHE A 60 -0.09 2.32 1.18
C PHE A 60 -1.19 3.39 1.32
N LYS A 61 -1.08 4.52 0.60
CA LYS A 61 -2.11 5.57 0.61
C LYS A 61 -3.46 5.05 0.09
N VAL A 62 -3.45 4.26 -0.98
CA VAL A 62 -4.68 3.65 -1.53
C VAL A 62 -5.30 2.66 -0.54
N LEU A 63 -4.49 1.86 0.17
CA LEU A 63 -4.97 0.95 1.21
C LEU A 63 -5.64 1.67 2.38
N GLN A 64 -5.08 2.81 2.82
CA GLN A 64 -5.62 3.62 3.91
C GLN A 64 -6.84 4.45 3.52
N THR A 65 -7.09 4.64 2.22
CA THR A 65 -8.23 5.42 1.73
C THR A 65 -9.55 4.68 2.01
N PRO A 66 -10.48 5.27 2.79
CA PRO A 66 -11.79 4.67 3.05
C PRO A 66 -12.58 4.48 1.74
N THR A 67 -13.35 3.38 1.65
CA THR A 67 -14.29 3.19 0.53
C THR A 67 -15.65 3.80 0.86
N SER A 68 -16.29 4.41 -0.14
CA SER A 68 -17.69 4.86 -0.11
C SER A 68 -18.64 3.87 -0.80
N LYS A 69 -18.12 2.75 -1.34
CA LYS A 69 -18.91 1.76 -2.06
C LYS A 69 -19.71 0.89 -1.10
N SER A 70 -20.83 0.38 -1.59
CA SER A 70 -21.69 -0.58 -0.90
C SER A 70 -21.98 -1.76 -1.81
N LEU A 71 -22.34 -2.90 -1.19
CA LEU A 71 -22.80 -4.09 -1.90
C LEU A 71 -24.32 -4.05 -2.03
N ILE A 72 -24.83 -4.41 -3.21
CA ILE A 72 -26.27 -4.49 -3.49
C ILE A 72 -26.61 -5.96 -3.70
N PRO A 73 -27.63 -6.51 -3.03
CA PRO A 73 -28.02 -7.91 -3.21
C PRO A 73 -28.68 -8.14 -4.58
N ALA A 74 -28.14 -9.07 -5.36
CA ALA A 74 -28.68 -9.49 -6.65
C ALA A 74 -29.58 -10.73 -6.48
N LYS A 75 -30.80 -10.54 -5.95
CA LYS A 75 -31.71 -11.65 -5.60
C LYS A 75 -32.10 -12.52 -6.79
N GLU A 76 -32.32 -11.92 -7.96
CA GLU A 76 -32.77 -12.63 -9.16
C GLU A 76 -31.69 -13.57 -9.74
N GLU A 77 -30.42 -13.23 -9.54
CA GLU A 77 -29.26 -14.02 -9.99
C GLU A 77 -28.77 -15.00 -8.91
N SER A 78 -29.36 -14.93 -7.72
CA SER A 78 -28.93 -15.72 -6.57
C SER A 78 -29.65 -17.07 -6.52
N VAL A 79 -28.91 -18.10 -6.14
CA VAL A 79 -29.45 -19.43 -5.85
C VAL A 79 -29.67 -19.55 -4.33
N ASN A 80 -30.89 -19.90 -3.91
CA ASN A 80 -31.28 -20.05 -2.50
C ASN A 80 -30.88 -18.85 -1.61
N PHE A 81 -31.22 -17.63 -2.07
CA PHE A 81 -30.78 -16.37 -1.47
C PHE A 81 -30.95 -16.29 0.06
N ASP A 82 -32.07 -16.79 0.59
CA ASP A 82 -32.39 -16.67 2.02
C ASP A 82 -31.72 -17.74 2.90
N GLU A 83 -31.22 -18.84 2.32
CA GLU A 83 -30.71 -20.00 3.09
C GLU A 83 -29.23 -20.30 2.84
N THR A 84 -28.65 -19.83 1.73
CA THR A 84 -27.25 -20.10 1.38
C THR A 84 -26.28 -19.41 2.34
N GLU A 85 -25.24 -20.13 2.75
CA GLU A 85 -24.11 -19.58 3.50
C GLU A 85 -22.95 -19.12 2.58
N ASN A 86 -23.12 -19.29 1.26
CA ASN A 86 -22.11 -18.94 0.27
C ASN A 86 -22.41 -17.59 -0.37
N ILE A 87 -21.38 -16.78 -0.58
CA ILE A 87 -21.48 -15.44 -1.15
C ILE A 87 -20.60 -15.36 -2.40
N PHE A 88 -21.20 -14.91 -3.50
CA PHE A 88 -20.48 -14.47 -4.69
C PHE A 88 -20.60 -12.94 -4.81
N ILE A 89 -19.50 -12.27 -5.12
CA ILE A 89 -19.45 -10.80 -5.21
C ILE A 89 -18.77 -10.43 -6.52
N GLU A 90 -19.46 -9.65 -7.34
CA GLU A 90 -18.89 -9.04 -8.53
C GLU A 90 -18.37 -7.63 -8.22
N GLY A 91 -17.12 -7.35 -8.58
CA GLY A 91 -16.52 -6.03 -8.40
C GLY A 91 -15.00 -6.03 -8.46
N GLU A 92 -14.42 -4.84 -8.34
CA GLU A 92 -12.98 -4.66 -8.17
C GLU A 92 -12.56 -5.17 -6.78
N ASN A 93 -11.51 -6.00 -6.74
CA ASN A 93 -11.21 -6.83 -5.57
C ASN A 93 -10.82 -6.00 -4.33
N LEU A 94 -10.06 -4.93 -4.49
CA LEU A 94 -9.60 -4.10 -3.38
C LEU A 94 -10.78 -3.38 -2.74
N GLU A 95 -11.67 -2.83 -3.55
CA GLU A 95 -12.89 -2.18 -3.07
C GLU A 95 -13.84 -3.17 -2.37
N VAL A 96 -14.03 -4.37 -2.92
CA VAL A 96 -14.83 -5.42 -2.29
C VAL A 96 -14.23 -5.81 -0.93
N LEU A 97 -12.92 -6.03 -0.87
CA LEU A 97 -12.23 -6.37 0.38
C LEU A 97 -12.36 -5.27 1.44
N LYS A 98 -12.29 -3.99 1.05
CA LYS A 98 -12.52 -2.86 1.97
C LYS A 98 -13.94 -2.88 2.56
N VAL A 99 -14.96 -3.19 1.75
CA VAL A 99 -16.34 -3.28 2.25
C VAL A 99 -16.50 -4.47 3.21
N LEU A 100 -15.91 -5.63 2.88
CA LEU A 100 -15.98 -6.83 3.72
C LEU A 100 -15.19 -6.71 5.02
N GLN A 101 -14.19 -5.82 5.07
CA GLN A 101 -13.25 -5.68 6.19
C GLN A 101 -13.97 -5.64 7.54
N LYS A 102 -14.99 -4.78 7.71
CA LYS A 102 -15.67 -4.61 9.01
C LYS A 102 -16.42 -5.87 9.45
N SER A 103 -17.11 -6.54 8.54
CA SER A 103 -17.99 -7.66 8.86
C SER A 103 -17.24 -8.99 9.02
N TYR A 104 -16.12 -9.15 8.31
CA TYR A 104 -15.36 -10.39 8.22
C TYR A 104 -13.96 -10.32 8.84
N PHE A 105 -13.61 -9.22 9.53
CA PHE A 105 -12.32 -9.08 10.21
C PHE A 105 -12.03 -10.27 11.13
N GLY A 106 -10.91 -10.95 10.91
CA GLY A 106 -10.48 -12.10 11.71
C GLY A 106 -11.37 -13.35 11.60
N LYS A 107 -12.34 -13.39 10.68
CA LYS A 107 -13.27 -14.53 10.51
C LYS A 107 -12.88 -15.49 9.39
N VAL A 108 -11.97 -15.09 8.50
CA VAL A 108 -11.55 -15.90 7.35
C VAL A 108 -10.49 -16.92 7.76
N LYS A 109 -10.80 -18.22 7.62
CA LYS A 109 -9.89 -19.31 7.99
C LYS A 109 -8.81 -19.58 6.94
N MET A 110 -9.15 -19.46 5.66
CA MET A 110 -8.26 -19.77 4.54
C MET A 110 -8.58 -18.83 3.38
N ILE A 111 -7.53 -18.37 2.70
CA ILE A 111 -7.61 -17.58 1.47
C ILE A 111 -6.87 -18.36 0.39
N TYR A 112 -7.54 -18.61 -0.74
CA TYR A 112 -6.93 -19.15 -1.95
C TYR A 112 -7.07 -18.13 -3.06
N ILE A 113 -5.94 -17.73 -3.66
CA ILE A 113 -5.89 -16.77 -4.77
C ILE A 113 -4.96 -17.29 -5.86
N ASP A 114 -5.34 -17.05 -7.10
CA ASP A 114 -4.55 -17.34 -8.31
C ASP A 114 -4.36 -16.02 -9.08
N PRO A 115 -3.47 -15.12 -8.62
CA PRO A 115 -3.24 -13.85 -9.28
C PRO A 115 -2.47 -14.05 -10.58
N PRO A 116 -2.59 -13.12 -11.56
CA PRO A 116 -1.85 -13.21 -12.81
C PRO A 116 -0.34 -13.21 -12.56
N TYR A 117 0.36 -14.17 -13.15
CA TYR A 117 1.81 -14.29 -13.03
C TYR A 117 2.51 -13.29 -13.96
N ASN A 118 3.49 -12.54 -13.43
CA ASN A 118 4.33 -11.65 -14.24
C ASN A 118 5.42 -12.45 -14.98
N THR A 119 5.00 -13.28 -15.95
CA THR A 119 5.87 -14.16 -16.76
C THR A 119 6.44 -13.48 -18.01
N GLY A 120 6.07 -12.23 -18.26
CA GLY A 120 6.49 -11.45 -19.43
C GLY A 120 5.85 -11.87 -20.76
N ASN A 121 5.06 -12.96 -20.79
CA ASN A 121 4.39 -13.46 -21.99
C ASN A 121 2.86 -13.34 -21.94
N ASP A 122 2.29 -13.03 -20.78
CA ASP A 122 0.86 -12.88 -20.59
C ASP A 122 0.49 -11.44 -20.26
N SER A 123 -0.71 -11.07 -20.69
CA SER A 123 -1.32 -9.74 -20.67
C SER A 123 -1.50 -9.18 -19.24
N PHE A 124 -0.42 -8.84 -18.57
CA PHE A 124 -0.47 -8.13 -17.30
C PHE A 124 -1.02 -6.71 -17.56
N ILE A 125 -2.24 -6.45 -17.07
CA ILE A 125 -3.02 -5.23 -17.39
C ILE A 125 -2.49 -3.99 -16.63
N TYR A 126 -1.57 -4.17 -15.68
CA TYR A 126 -0.85 -3.05 -15.08
C TYR A 126 0.35 -2.67 -15.93
N PRO A 127 0.56 -1.38 -16.26
CA PRO A 127 1.68 -0.97 -17.08
C PRO A 127 3.00 -1.30 -16.38
N ASP A 128 3.66 -2.37 -16.82
CA ASP A 128 5.00 -2.80 -16.38
C ASP A 128 6.10 -1.76 -16.68
N LYS A 129 5.77 -0.70 -17.43
CA LYS A 129 6.67 0.39 -17.75
C LYS A 129 6.41 1.59 -16.83
N PHE A 130 7.05 1.57 -15.66
CA PHE A 130 7.38 2.80 -14.92
C PHE A 130 8.61 3.51 -15.49
N SER A 131 9.18 3.01 -16.59
CA SER A 131 10.27 3.66 -17.31
C SER A 131 9.75 4.96 -17.93
N GLU A 132 9.90 6.05 -17.19
CA GLU A 132 9.76 7.40 -17.73
C GLU A 132 10.93 7.63 -18.70
N SER A 133 10.65 8.07 -19.93
CA SER A 133 11.73 8.44 -20.84
C SER A 133 12.44 9.67 -20.27
N LYS A 134 13.74 9.82 -20.54
CA LYS A 134 14.49 11.01 -20.09
C LYS A 134 13.79 12.32 -20.51
N ALA A 135 13.13 12.32 -21.67
CA ALA A 135 12.38 13.46 -22.18
C ALA A 135 11.11 13.77 -21.36
N ASP A 136 10.37 12.75 -20.94
CA ASP A 136 9.15 12.93 -20.13
C ASP A 136 9.50 13.42 -18.71
N TYR A 137 10.59 12.90 -18.14
CA TYR A 137 11.13 13.36 -16.87
C TYR A 137 11.57 14.83 -16.94
N GLU A 138 12.33 15.21 -17.97
CA GLU A 138 12.80 16.60 -18.19
C GLU A 138 11.63 17.57 -18.38
N LYS A 139 10.54 17.14 -19.03
CA LYS A 139 9.33 17.95 -19.19
C LYS A 139 8.58 18.14 -17.86
N ARG A 140 8.45 17.08 -17.05
CA ARG A 140 7.77 17.13 -15.75
C ARG A 140 8.51 17.98 -14.72
N VAL A 141 9.85 17.94 -14.72
CA VAL A 141 10.70 18.75 -13.84
C VAL A 141 10.73 20.23 -14.28
N GLY A 142 10.17 20.55 -15.45
CA GLY A 142 10.10 21.90 -16.01
C GLY A 142 11.41 22.36 -16.64
N ASP A 143 12.34 21.43 -16.91
CA ASP A 143 13.64 21.75 -17.50
C ASP A 143 13.52 22.03 -19.01
N LYS A 144 12.45 21.55 -19.66
CA LYS A 144 12.13 21.80 -21.07
C LYS A 144 10.68 22.27 -21.26
N ASP A 145 10.49 23.18 -22.21
CA ASP A 145 9.16 23.63 -22.64
C ASP A 145 8.47 22.62 -23.57
N GLU A 146 7.24 22.93 -23.99
CA GLU A 146 6.42 22.07 -24.85
C GLU A 146 7.02 21.83 -26.24
N GLU A 147 7.96 22.67 -26.68
CA GLU A 147 8.69 22.57 -27.95
C GLU A 147 10.05 21.85 -27.79
N GLY A 148 10.42 21.44 -26.57
CA GLY A 148 11.63 20.67 -26.25
C GLY A 148 12.88 21.53 -26.02
N TYR A 149 12.75 22.85 -25.95
CA TYR A 149 13.84 23.76 -25.64
C TYR A 149 14.02 23.89 -24.12
N MET A 150 15.27 24.07 -23.69
CA MET A 150 15.60 24.24 -22.28
C MET A 150 14.97 25.52 -21.73
N THR A 151 14.25 25.42 -20.61
CA THR A 151 13.70 26.58 -19.92
C THR A 151 14.81 27.35 -19.19
N LYS A 152 14.57 28.64 -18.91
CA LYS A 152 15.51 29.46 -18.12
C LYS A 152 15.79 28.86 -16.74
N ASP A 153 14.80 28.20 -16.14
CA ASP A 153 14.93 27.55 -14.83
C ASP A 153 15.77 26.26 -14.90
N GLY A 154 15.69 25.51 -16.00
CA GLY A 154 16.54 24.34 -16.27
C GLY A 154 17.99 24.69 -16.61
N MET A 155 18.25 25.84 -17.25
CA MET A 155 19.60 26.28 -17.61
C MET A 155 20.49 26.68 -16.43
N PHE A 156 19.91 27.21 -15.35
CA PHE A 156 20.68 27.79 -14.21
C PHE A 156 20.60 26.95 -12.93
N LYS A 157 20.10 25.71 -13.01
CA LYS A 157 19.99 24.82 -11.86
C LYS A 157 21.38 24.33 -11.43
N ARG A 158 21.79 24.65 -10.21
CA ARG A 158 23.05 24.14 -9.64
C ARG A 158 22.94 22.63 -9.46
N ASN A 159 23.91 21.88 -9.97
CA ASN A 159 24.00 20.43 -9.77
C ASN A 159 24.44 20.14 -8.32
N SER A 160 23.48 20.09 -7.39
CA SER A 160 23.72 19.74 -5.98
C SER A 160 23.75 18.22 -5.78
N LYS A 161 24.34 17.75 -4.68
CA LYS A 161 24.39 16.31 -4.32
C LYS A 161 23.02 15.66 -4.11
N GLU A 162 21.97 16.47 -4.01
CA GLU A 162 20.57 16.03 -3.90
C GLU A 162 19.90 15.88 -5.28
N ASN A 163 20.57 16.28 -6.36
CA ASN A 163 20.10 16.13 -7.72
C ASN A 163 20.43 14.73 -8.26
N GLY A 164 19.43 14.04 -8.82
CA GLY A 164 19.59 12.70 -9.41
C GLY A 164 20.48 12.65 -10.66
N GLN A 165 20.90 13.80 -11.20
CA GLN A 165 21.89 13.92 -12.29
C GLN A 165 23.33 14.15 -11.78
N TYR A 166 23.55 14.16 -10.45
CA TYR A 166 24.87 14.30 -9.86
C TYR A 166 25.58 12.93 -9.85
N HIS A 167 26.55 12.75 -10.76
CA HIS A 167 27.48 11.62 -10.80
C HIS A 167 28.92 12.12 -10.62
#